data_AF-A0A1E5P5R6-F1
#
_entry.id   AF-A0A1E5P5R6-F1
#
_cell.length_a   1.000
_cell.length_b   1.000
_cell.length_c   1.000
_cell.angle_alpha   90.00
_cell.angle_beta   90.00
_cell.angle_gamma   90.00
#
_symmetry.space_group_name_H-M   'P 1'
#
loop_
_entity.id
_entity.type
_entity.pdbx_description
1 polymer ?
#
loop_
_entity_poly.entity_id
_entity_poly.type
_entity_poly.pdbx_seq_one_letter_code
_entity_poly.pdbx_strand_id
1 'polypeptide(L)' 'MPIKAKGFKNSKAGTYLSIGSTAFGAISVVKQARMARKDNDTLRLVDAAVSAAAIVTGLALLYRELKKLGDDDVLLG' A
#
# COMPACT_ATOMS: atom_id res chain seq x y z
N MET A 1 -28.01 3.73 0.10
CA MET A 1 -26.74 4.11 -0.56
C MET A 1 -25.63 4.10 0.50
N PRO A 2 -24.58 3.27 0.41
CA PRO A 2 -23.46 3.38 1.35
C PRO A 2 -22.69 4.67 1.06
N ILE A 3 -22.63 5.57 2.05
CA ILE A 3 -21.86 6.81 2.00
C ILE A 3 -20.38 6.41 1.96
N LYS A 4 -19.83 6.31 0.75
CA LYS A 4 -18.44 5.92 0.52
C LYS A 4 -17.56 6.99 1.15
N ALA A 5 -16.71 6.57 2.08
CA ALA A 5 -15.75 7.39 2.84
C ALA A 5 -14.68 8.04 1.94
N LYS A 6 -15.10 8.97 1.08
CA LYS A 6 -14.24 9.69 0.13
C LYS A 6 -13.35 10.73 0.85
N GLY A 7 -13.60 10.99 2.13
CA GLY A 7 -12.79 11.88 2.98
C GLY A 7 -11.93 11.19 4.04
N PHE A 8 -12.23 9.95 4.46
CA PHE A 8 -11.52 9.34 5.61
C PHE A 8 -10.06 9.01 5.29
N LYS A 9 -9.78 8.60 4.06
CA LYS A 9 -8.43 8.33 3.53
C LYS A 9 -7.61 9.60 3.24
N ASN A 10 -8.29 10.74 3.10
CA ASN A 10 -7.69 12.06 2.87
C ASN A 10 -7.57 12.90 4.16
N SER A 11 -7.99 12.35 5.29
CA SER A 11 -7.81 12.93 6.62
C SER A 11 -6.44 12.54 7.16
N LYS A 12 -5.79 13.42 7.94
CA LYS A 12 -4.50 13.14 8.60
C LYS A 12 -4.50 11.78 9.31
N ALA A 13 -5.59 11.45 10.01
CA ALA A 13 -5.72 10.17 10.71
C ALA A 13 -5.77 8.96 9.75
N GLY A 14 -6.47 9.08 8.61
CA GLY A 14 -6.51 8.02 7.60
C GLY A 14 -5.21 7.87 6.84
N THR A 15 -4.49 8.96 6.59
CA THR A 15 -3.14 8.92 6.01
C THR A 15 -2.18 8.17 6.93
N TYR A 16 -2.11 8.51 8.23
CA TYR A 16 -1.25 7.81 9.19
C TYR A 16 -1.61 6.32 9.32
N LEU A 17 -2.91 5.99 9.36
CA LEU A 17 -3.35 4.60 9.44
C LEU A 17 -3.01 3.81 8.16
N SER A 18 -3.14 4.44 6.98
CA SER A 18 -2.77 3.81 5.70
C SER A 18 -1.26 3.59 5.58
N ILE A 19 -0.45 4.54 6.04
CA ILE A 19 1.01 4.42 6.06
C ILE A 19 1.42 3.34 7.05
N GLY A 20 0.84 3.33 8.26
CA GLY A 20 1.15 2.34 9.30
C GLY A 20 0.83 0.92 8.87
N SER A 21 -0.37 0.70 8.30
CA SER A 21 -0.77 -0.62 7.77
C SER A 21 0.10 -1.06 6.59
N THR A 22 0.48 -0.14 5.70
CA THR A 22 1.36 -0.46 4.55
C THR A 22 2.77 -0.80 4.99
N ALA A 23 3.34 -0.03 5.91
CA ALA A 23 4.67 -0.29 6.47
C ALA A 23 4.70 -1.67 7.18
N PHE A 24 3.67 -1.98 7.97
CA PHE A 24 3.53 -3.28 8.62
C PHE A 24 3.44 -4.44 7.60
N GLY A 25 2.65 -4.27 6.54
CA GLY A 25 2.55 -5.24 5.45
C GLY A 25 3.88 -5.46 4.74
N ALA A 26 4.60 -4.39 4.40
CA ALA A 26 5.91 -4.46 3.75
C ALA A 26 6.96 -5.20 4.60
N ILE A 27 7.04 -4.88 5.90
CA ILE A 27 7.96 -5.56 6.84
C ILE A 27 7.64 -7.06 6.92
N SER A 28 6.36 -7.42 6.98
CA SER A 28 5.91 -8.81 7.05
C SER A 28 6.30 -9.61 5.82
N VAL A 29 6.15 -9.05 4.62
CA VAL A 29 6.57 -9.70 3.36
C VAL A 29 8.09 -9.89 3.32
N VAL A 30 8.87 -8.90 3.75
CA VAL A 30 10.35 -9.02 3.81
C VAL A 30 10.77 -10.15 4.75
N LYS A 31 10.12 -10.28 5.92
CA LYS A 31 10.41 -11.37 6.86
C LYS A 31 10.06 -12.73 6.26
N GLN A 32 8.90 -12.86 5.63
CA GLN A 32 8.47 -14.10 4.98
C GLN A 32 9.40 -14.49 3.83
N ALA A 33 9.80 -13.55 2.97
CA ALA A 33 10.77 -13.79 1.91
C ALA A 33 12.12 -14.28 2.47
N ARG A 34 12.62 -13.65 3.55
CA ARG A 34 13.86 -14.07 4.22
C ARG A 34 13.77 -15.50 4.77
N MET A 35 12.66 -15.85 5.42
CA MET A 35 12.46 -17.20 5.96
C MET A 35 12.33 -18.23 4.82
N ALA A 36 11.54 -17.94 3.80
CA ALA A 36 11.37 -18.82 2.65
C ALA A 36 12.70 -19.09 1.92
N ARG A 37 13.59 -18.08 1.83
CA ARG A 37 14.96 -18.27 1.32
C ARG A 37 15.79 -19.20 2.20
N LYS A 38 15.71 -19.03 3.53
CA LYS A 38 16.47 -19.84 4.49
C LYS A 38 16.04 -21.31 4.44
N ASP A 39 14.73 -21.53 4.29
CA ASP A 39 14.12 -22.86 4.34
C ASP A 39 14.03 -23.53 2.95
N ASN A 40 14.54 -22.88 1.89
CA ASN A 40 14.41 -23.31 0.49
C ASN A 40 12.96 -23.58 0.03
N ASP A 41 11.99 -22.92 0.67
CA ASP A 41 10.58 -23.03 0.35
C ASP A 41 10.25 -22.17 -0.87
N THR A 42 10.33 -22.78 -2.04
CA THR A 42 10.16 -22.09 -3.33
C THR A 42 8.72 -21.58 -3.53
N LEU A 43 7.72 -22.31 -3.03
CA LEU A 43 6.32 -21.91 -3.11
C LEU A 43 6.08 -20.62 -2.32
N ARG A 44 6.62 -20.56 -1.11
CA ARG A 44 6.50 -19.39 -0.25
C ARG A 44 7.29 -18.19 -0.75
N LEU A 45 8.40 -18.41 -1.47
CA LEU A 45 9.11 -17.33 -2.16
C LEU A 45 8.27 -16.70 -3.26
N VAL A 46 7.58 -17.51 -4.06
CA VAL A 46 6.69 -17.02 -5.12
C VAL A 46 5.52 -16.25 -4.52
N ASP A 47 4.88 -16.76 -3.47
CA ASP A 47 3.81 -16.05 -2.76
C ASP A 47 4.28 -14.70 -2.20
N ALA A 48 5.47 -14.66 -1.60
CA ALA A 48 6.05 -13.42 -1.13
C ALA A 48 6.33 -12.43 -2.27
N ALA A 49 6.74 -12.89 -3.45
CA ALA A 49 6.95 -12.05 -4.62
C ALA A 49 5.63 -11.47 -5.16
N VAL A 50 4.57 -12.28 -5.25
CA VAL A 50 3.22 -11.81 -5.64
C VAL A 50 2.68 -10.80 -4.64
N SER A 51 2.83 -11.08 -3.34
CA SER A 51 2.44 -10.18 -2.26
C SER A 51 3.19 -8.84 -2.34
N ALA A 52 4.50 -8.87 -2.60
CA ALA A 52 5.29 -7.65 -2.80
C ALA A 52 4.79 -6.82 -3.99
N ALA A 53 4.47 -7.47 -5.12
CA ALA A 53 3.93 -6.80 -6.30
C ALA A 53 2.56 -6.14 -6.01
N ALA A 54 1.70 -6.80 -5.24
CA ALA A 54 0.42 -6.24 -4.81
C ALA A 54 0.60 -4.98 -3.93
N ILE A 55 1.55 -5.00 -2.98
CA ILE A 55 1.89 -3.83 -2.15
C ILE A 55 2.35 -2.66 -3.02
N VAL A 56 3.29 -2.90 -3.94
CA VAL A 56 3.80 -1.88 -4.86
C VAL A 56 2.67 -1.28 -5.70
N THR A 57 1.77 -2.12 -6.22
CA THR A 57 0.62 -1.67 -7.02
C THR A 57 -0.34 -0.83 -6.18
N GLY A 58 -0.66 -1.26 -4.96
CA GLY A 58 -1.50 -0.49 -4.04
C GLY A 58 -0.91 0.88 -3.72
N LEU A 59 0.40 0.94 -3.46
CA LEU A 59 1.14 2.19 -3.25
C LEU A 59 1.12 3.09 -4.49
N ALA A 60 1.31 2.54 -5.69
CA ALA A 60 1.26 3.29 -6.93
C ALA A 60 -0.13 3.91 -7.19
N LEU A 61 -1.19 3.16 -6.91
CA LEU A 61 -2.57 3.67 -6.99
C LEU A 61 -2.81 4.80 -5.98
N LEU A 62 -2.35 4.63 -4.73
CA LEU A 62 -2.43 5.66 -3.70
C LEU A 62 -1.68 6.93 -4.13
N TYR A 63 -0.45 6.80 -4.60
CA TYR A 63 0.35 7.92 -5.09
C TYR A 63 -0.32 8.64 -6.26
N ARG A 64 -0.91 7.90 -7.21
CA ARG A 64 -1.67 8.47 -8.33
C ARG A 64 -2.86 9.28 -7.83
N GLU A 65 -3.57 8.81 -6.82
CA GLU A 65 -4.69 9.53 -6.21
C GLU A 65 -4.24 10.79 -5.47
N LEU A 66 -3.15 10.72 -4.71
CA LEU A 66 -2.56 11.88 -4.03
C LEU A 66 -2.10 12.95 -5.02
N LYS A 67 -1.47 12.55 -6.13
CA LYS A 67 -1.04 13.46 -7.18
C LYS A 67 -2.23 14.14 -7.87
N LYS A 68 -3.29 13.38 -8.18
CA LYS A 68 -4.53 13.96 -8.76
C LYS A 68 -5.16 15.00 -7.85
N LEU A 69 -5.21 14.76 -6.55
CA LEU A 69 -5.75 15.73 -5.60
C LEU A 69 -4.93 17.02 -5.58
N GLY A 70 -3.59 16.93 -5.65
CA GLY A 70 -2.73 18.12 -5.74
C GLY A 70 -2.83 18.88 -7.07
N ASP A 71 -3.00 18.18 -8.19
CA ASP A 71 -3.14 18.78 -9.53
C ASP A 71 -4.55 19.41 -9.74
N ASP A 72 -5.61 18.86 -9.13
CA ASP A 72 -6.97 19.42 -9.25
C ASP A 72 -7.15 20.68 -8.36
N ASP A 73 -6.41 20.80 -7.25
CA ASP A 73 -6.44 21.97 -6.36
C ASP A 73 -5.67 23.19 -6.93
N VAL A 74 -4.74 23.01 -7.88
CA VAL A 74 -4.04 24.12 -8.57
C VAL A 74 -4.83 24.75 -9.73
N LEU A 75 -5.93 24.14 -10.16
CA LEU A 75 -6.82 24.69 -11.21
C LEU A 75 -7.97 25.57 -10.65
N LEU A 76 -8.00 25.78 -9.33
CA LEU A 76 -8.94 26.66 -8.63
C LEU A 76 -8.27 27.90 -8.01
N GLY A 77 -6.98 28.14 -8.34
CA GLY A 77 -6.23 29.35 -7.99
C GLY A 77 -6.30 30.41 -9.07
#